data_AF-A0A4Q3ADB5-F1
#
_entry.id   AF-A0A4Q3ADB5-F1
#
_cell.length_a   1.000
_cell.length_b   1.000
_cell.length_c   1.000
_cell.angle_alpha   90.00
_cell.angle_beta   90.00
_cell.angle_gamma   90.00
#
_symmetry.space_group_name_H-M   'P 1'
#
loop_
_entity.id
_entity.type
_entity.pdbx_description
1 polymer ?
#
loop_
_entity_poly.entity_id
_entity_poly.type
_entity_poly.pdbx_seq_one_letter_code
_entity_poly.pdbx_strand_id
1 'polypeptide(L)'
;MSKRKGVLLEEALPGLYRSSIPDLLTPGAAEAISVRIYRALKTGAADPVDALATALRDYQPPVPQGVIGKQIALAVAETTDLAFVPARFRSGDFTSVS
;
A
#
# COMPACT_ATOMS: atom_id res chain seq x y z
N MET A 1 19.20 -3.44 9.25
CA MET A 1 19.08 -4.91 8.96
C MET A 1 18.03 -5.60 9.84
N SER A 2 16.77 -5.68 9.38
CA SER A 2 15.70 -6.37 10.10
C SER A 2 15.63 -7.84 9.64
N LYS A 3 16.16 -8.78 10.45
CA LYS A 3 15.98 -10.23 10.24
C LYS A 3 14.53 -10.61 10.57
N ARG A 4 13.62 -10.55 9.61
CA ARG A 4 12.32 -11.22 9.73
C ARG A 4 12.15 -12.22 8.59
N LYS A 5 12.29 -13.50 8.95
CA LYS A 5 11.95 -14.70 8.15
C LYS A 5 12.89 -15.11 7.00
N GLY A 6 14.18 -14.77 7.06
CA GLY A 6 15.19 -15.36 6.18
C GLY A 6 15.12 -14.93 4.71
N VAL A 7 14.42 -13.83 4.43
CA VAL A 7 14.44 -13.17 3.13
C VAL A 7 15.46 -12.04 3.20
N LEU A 8 16.49 -12.10 2.36
CA LEU A 8 17.45 -11.02 2.20
C LEU A 8 16.86 -10.02 1.19
N LEU A 9 16.23 -8.96 1.71
CA LEU A 9 15.90 -7.78 0.93
C LEU A 9 16.88 -6.68 1.29
N GLU A 10 17.35 -5.94 0.29
CA GLU A 10 18.06 -4.70 0.55
C GLU A 10 17.17 -3.73 1.33
N GLU A 11 17.75 -3.00 2.28
CA GLU A 11 17.03 -2.05 3.12
C GLU A 11 16.49 -0.86 2.30
N ALA A 12 17.14 -0.56 1.18
CA ALA A 12 16.69 0.42 0.21
C ALA A 12 15.79 -0.25 -0.83
N LEU A 13 14.54 0.22 -0.94
CA LEU A 13 13.70 -0.08 -2.09
C LEU A 13 14.26 0.65 -3.33
N PRO A 14 14.52 -0.05 -4.45
CA PRO A 14 14.82 0.61 -5.71
C PRO A 14 13.72 1.60 -6.08
N GLY A 15 14.10 2.78 -6.59
CA GLY A 15 13.16 3.87 -6.91
C GLY A 15 12.00 3.45 -7.82
N LEU A 16 12.24 2.44 -8.68
CA LEU A 16 11.27 1.83 -9.58
C LEU A 16 9.98 1.37 -8.87
N TYR A 17 10.07 0.84 -7.64
CA TYR A 17 8.91 0.29 -6.93
C TYR A 17 8.11 1.33 -6.16
N ARG A 18 8.69 2.51 -5.91
CA ARG A 18 8.01 3.57 -5.15
C ARG A 18 6.76 4.06 -5.90
N SER A 19 6.82 4.08 -7.23
CA SER A 19 5.69 4.40 -8.12
C SER A 19 4.66 3.28 -8.20
N SER A 20 4.99 2.06 -7.76
CA SER A 20 4.11 0.89 -7.81
C SER A 20 3.37 0.64 -6.49
N ILE A 21 3.69 1.40 -5.44
CA ILE A 21 3.00 1.32 -4.15
C ILE A 21 1.60 1.95 -4.32
N PRO A 22 0.51 1.20 -4.09
CA PRO A 22 -0.83 1.74 -4.18
C PRO A 22 -1.02 2.90 -3.20
N ASP A 23 -1.70 3.96 -3.63
CA ASP A 23 -2.16 4.97 -2.67
C ASP A 23 -3.19 4.35 -1.70
N LEU A 24 -3.32 4.96 -0.52
CA LEU A 24 -4.17 4.47 0.56
C LEU A 24 -3.83 3.04 1.02
N LEU A 25 -2.59 2.57 0.80
CA LEU A 25 -2.13 1.29 1.32
C LEU A 25 -2.14 1.31 2.86
N THR A 26 -3.06 0.55 3.45
CA THR A 26 -3.18 0.46 4.90
C THR A 26 -2.08 -0.44 5.49
N PRO A 27 -1.74 -0.29 6.79
CA PRO A 27 -0.79 -1.19 7.44
C PRO A 27 -1.16 -2.68 7.30
N GLY A 28 -2.45 -3.01 7.39
CA GLY A 28 -2.94 -4.39 7.19
C GLY A 28 -2.76 -4.89 5.75
N ALA A 29 -2.97 -4.02 4.75
CA ALA A 29 -2.71 -4.35 3.36
C ALA A 29 -1.21 -4.57 3.08
N ALA A 30 -0.34 -3.73 3.66
CA ALA A 30 1.11 -3.89 3.58
C ALA A 30 1.57 -5.21 4.22
N GLU A 31 0.96 -5.60 5.36
CA GLU A 31 1.23 -6.89 5.99
C GLU A 31 0.76 -8.05 5.10
N ALA A 32 -0.43 -7.98 4.51
CA ALA A 32 -0.93 -9.00 3.60
C ALA A 32 -0.02 -9.20 2.37
N ILE A 33 0.47 -8.11 1.77
CA ILE A 33 1.47 -8.15 0.70
C ILE A 33 2.75 -8.84 1.19
N SER A 34 3.25 -8.47 2.37
CA SER A 34 4.45 -9.06 2.97
C SER A 34 4.32 -10.57 3.19
N VAL A 35 3.16 -11.02 3.67
CA VAL A 35 2.85 -12.44 3.85
C VAL A 35 2.79 -13.17 2.50
N ARG A 36 2.21 -12.56 1.47
CA ARG A 36 2.15 -13.12 0.12
C ARG A 36 3.55 -13.31 -0.48
N ILE A 37 4.41 -12.30 -0.38
CA ILE A 37 5.80 -12.38 -0.85
C ILE A 37 6.56 -13.50 -0.12
N TYR A 38 6.42 -13.56 1.21
CA TYR A 38 7.04 -14.61 2.01
C TYR A 38 6.59 -16.02 1.58
N ARG A 39 5.28 -16.21 1.36
CA ARG A 39 4.74 -17.49 0.89
C ARG A 39 5.29 -17.85 -0.49
N ALA A 40 5.30 -16.91 -1.43
CA ALA A 40 5.83 -17.13 -2.78
C ALA A 40 7.30 -17.59 -2.75
N LEU A 41 8.12 -16.96 -1.91
CA LEU A 41 9.53 -17.34 -1.75
C LEU A 41 9.71 -18.73 -1.11
N LYS A 42 8.80 -19.13 -0.20
CA LYS A 42 8.80 -20.48 0.37
C LYS A 42 8.30 -21.55 -0.60
N THR A 43 7.46 -21.19 -1.56
CA THR A 43 6.92 -22.12 -2.57
C THR A 43 7.72 -22.13 -3.87
N GLY A 44 8.90 -21.49 -3.90
CA GLY A 44 9.85 -21.61 -5.01
C GLY A 44 9.93 -20.40 -5.96
N ALA A 45 9.43 -19.22 -5.58
CA ALA A 45 9.79 -18.00 -6.31
C ALA A 45 11.31 -17.80 -6.25
N ALA A 46 11.93 -17.62 -7.42
CA ALA A 46 13.37 -17.54 -7.55
C ALA A 46 13.94 -16.20 -7.03
N ASP A 47 13.16 -15.12 -7.14
CA ASP A 47 13.60 -13.77 -6.81
C ASP A 47 12.58 -13.01 -5.92
N PRO A 48 13.00 -12.50 -4.73
CA PRO A 48 12.20 -11.60 -3.89
C PRO A 48 11.67 -10.36 -4.61
N VAL A 49 12.39 -9.84 -5.59
CA VAL A 49 12.04 -8.63 -6.33
C VAL A 49 10.86 -8.90 -7.27
N ASP A 50 10.91 -10.00 -8.01
CA ASP A 50 9.80 -10.44 -8.87
C ASP A 50 8.56 -10.81 -8.05
N ALA A 51 8.75 -11.40 -6.87
CA ALA A 51 7.67 -11.70 -5.93
C ALA A 51 6.98 -10.42 -5.42
N LEU A 52 7.76 -9.36 -5.10
CA LEU A 52 7.22 -8.05 -4.74
C LEU A 52 6.45 -7.41 -5.89
N ALA A 53 7.04 -7.38 -7.09
CA ALA A 53 6.40 -6.80 -8.27
C ALA A 53 5.06 -7.48 -8.58
N THR A 54 5.01 -8.81 -8.47
CA THR A 54 3.78 -9.59 -8.66
C THR A 54 2.77 -9.33 -7.56
N ALA A 55 3.19 -9.26 -6.29
CA ALA A 55 2.29 -8.98 -5.18
C ALA A 55 1.67 -7.58 -5.27
N LEU A 56 2.42 -6.57 -5.74
CA LEU A 56 1.93 -5.21 -5.95
C LEU A 56 0.98 -5.13 -7.17
N ARG A 57 1.33 -5.78 -8.29
CA ARG A 57 0.51 -5.78 -9.51
C ARG A 57 -0.87 -6.42 -9.28
N ASP A 58 -0.89 -7.51 -8.53
CA ASP A 58 -2.10 -8.28 -8.26
C ASP A 58 -2.81 -7.81 -6.98
N TYR A 59 -2.35 -6.72 -6.35
CA TYR A 59 -2.99 -6.19 -5.15
C TYR A 59 -4.38 -5.66 -5.50
N GLN A 60 -5.39 -6.16 -4.79
CA GLN A 60 -6.74 -5.62 -4.83
C GLN A 60 -7.06 -4.96 -3.50
N PRO A 61 -7.47 -3.67 -3.49
CA PRO A 61 -7.95 -3.02 -2.29
C PRO A 61 -9.13 -3.79 -1.70
N PRO A 62 -9.17 -4.03 -0.37
CA PRO A 62 -10.27 -4.75 0.27
C PRO A 62 -11.59 -3.95 0.26
N VAL A 63 -11.52 -2.64 0.00
CA VAL A 63 -12.66 -1.72 -0.08
C VAL A 63 -12.61 -1.03 -1.44
N PRO A 64 -13.74 -0.93 -2.18
CA PRO A 64 -13.79 -0.20 -3.44
C PRO A 64 -13.37 1.27 -3.27
N GLN A 65 -12.62 1.81 -4.24
CA GLN A 65 -12.11 3.19 -4.18
C GLN A 65 -13.23 4.24 -4.02
N GLY A 66 -14.38 4.04 -4.67
CA GLY A 66 -15.52 4.95 -4.50
C GLY A 66 -16.12 4.92 -3.10
N VAL A 67 -15.98 3.82 -2.35
CA VAL A 67 -16.45 3.71 -0.96
C VAL A 67 -15.45 4.40 -0.03
N ILE A 68 -14.16 4.12 -0.16
CA ILE A 68 -13.14 4.76 0.69
C ILE A 68 -13.11 6.28 0.48
N GLY A 69 -13.27 6.76 -0.76
CA GLY A 69 -13.35 8.19 -1.05
C GLY A 69 -14.52 8.87 -0.34
N LYS A 70 -15.70 8.23 -0.29
CA LYS A 70 -16.85 8.75 0.47
C LYS A 70 -16.59 8.78 1.98
N GLN A 71 -15.91 7.77 2.51
CA GLN A 71 -15.54 7.72 3.93
C GLN A 71 -14.52 8.80 4.29
N ILE A 72 -13.52 9.06 3.42
CA ILE A 72 -12.57 10.16 3.60
C ILE A 72 -13.33 11.49 3.56
N ALA A 73 -14.21 11.71 2.59
CA ALA A 73 -15.01 12.93 2.49
C ALA A 73 -15.80 13.21 3.77
N LEU A 74 -16.46 12.18 4.31
CA LEU A 74 -17.20 12.28 5.57
C LEU A 74 -16.27 12.65 6.73
N ALA A 75 -15.13 11.96 6.88
CA ALA A 75 -14.16 12.24 7.93
C ALA A 75 -13.59 13.67 7.85
N VAL A 76 -13.39 14.19 6.64
CA VAL A 76 -12.94 15.57 6.43
C VAL A 76 -14.05 16.58 6.77
N ALA A 77 -15.31 16.27 6.50
CA ALA A 77 -16.43 17.14 6.86
C ALA A 77 -16.71 17.18 8.39
N GLU A 78 -16.40 16.09 9.09
CA GLU A 78 -16.63 15.95 10.54
C GLU A 78 -15.43 16.39 11.41
N THR A 79 -14.25 16.61 10.82
CA THR A 79 -13.07 16.99 11.60
C THR A 79 -13.19 18.43 12.13
N THR A 80 -12.96 18.61 13.43
CA THR A 80 -12.87 19.94 14.05
C THR A 80 -11.53 20.61 13.75
N ASP A 81 -10.51 19.83 13.36
CA ASP A 81 -9.17 20.35 13.05
C ASP A 81 -8.66 19.78 11.71
N LEU A 82 -8.67 20.64 10.68
CA LEU A 82 -8.18 20.33 9.34
C LEU A 82 -6.66 20.17 9.27
N ALA A 83 -5.89 20.58 10.28
CA ALA A 83 -4.44 20.42 10.29
C ALA A 83 -4.04 18.93 10.30
N PHE A 84 -4.86 18.06 10.92
CA PHE A 84 -4.66 16.60 10.92
C PHE A 84 -5.00 15.93 9.58
N VAL A 85 -5.74 16.62 8.70
CA VAL A 85 -6.07 16.09 7.37
C VAL A 85 -4.92 16.40 6.40
N PRO A 86 -4.35 15.39 5.72
CA PRO A 86 -3.38 15.62 4.66
C PRO A 86 -3.92 16.54 3.56
N ALA A 87 -3.10 17.48 3.07
CA ALA A 87 -3.53 18.53 2.14
C ALA A 87 -4.27 17.98 0.90
N ARG A 88 -3.81 16.85 0.36
CA ARG A 88 -4.42 16.15 -0.79
C ARG A 88 -5.88 15.72 -0.58
N PHE A 89 -6.35 15.63 0.66
CA PHE A 89 -7.72 15.22 1.00
C PHE A 89 -8.62 16.40 1.40
N ARG A 90 -8.08 17.61 1.52
CA ARG A 90 -8.85 18.79 1.98
C ARG A 90 -9.78 19.35 0.90
N SER A 91 -9.47 19.13 -0.37
CA SER A 91 -10.18 19.71 -1.53
C SER A 91 -11.37 18.88 -2.01
N GLY A 92 -11.67 17.72 -1.42
CA GLY A 92 -12.85 16.92 -1.75
C GLY A 92 -12.78 16.08 -3.03
N ASP A 93 -11.73 16.24 -3.84
CA ASP A 93 -11.50 15.45 -5.06
C ASP A 93 -10.75 14.15 -4.74
N PHE A 94 -11.51 13.07 -4.53
CA PHE A 94 -10.98 11.73 -4.23
C PHE A 94 -10.95 10.79 -5.45
N THR A 95 -11.20 11.33 -6.65
CA THR A 95 -11.47 10.53 -7.86
C THR A 95 -10.25 10.32 -8.75
N SER A 96 -9.12 10.97 -8.46
CA SER A 96 -7.93 10.92 -9.31
C SER A 96 -6.68 10.65 -8.48
N VAL A 97 -6.54 9.40 -8.06
CA VAL A 97 -5.22 8.85 -7.71
C VAL A 97 -5.11 7.48 -8.37
N SER A 98 -4.56 7.49 -9.58
CA SER A 98 -4.09 6.30 -10.31
C SER A 98 -2.58 6.28 -10.30
#